data_AF-A0A410JPC7-F1
#
_entry.id   AF-A0A410JPC7-F1
#
_cell.length_a   1.000
_cell.length_b   1.000
_cell.length_c   1.000
_cell.angle_alpha   90.00
_cell.angle_beta   90.00
_cell.angle_gamma   90.00
#
_symmetry.space_group_name_H-M   'P 1'
#
loop_
_entity.id
_entity.type
_entity.pdbx_description
1 polymer ?
#
loop_
_entity_poly.entity_id
_entity_poly.type
_entity_poly.pdbx_seq_one_letter_code
_entity_poly.pdbx_strand_id
1 'polypeptide(L)'
;MKFTVTPLLLGAFLNFSKGYRKYELHTAMKFESVYSMRFYELFSNKDTPIIYSIDELKKMFKIENKYSRIADFQRSVLEVAKKEMDEKSPYSFVYECIKSGRKITHIKFKPYAIPKNRDEELEKKSLDKKISLGWDFSRDTQRILKEYFGFTDNGIKNNKDKTEKLYRSQEKEFRLM
;
A
#
# COMPACT_ATOMS: atom_id res chain seq x y z
N MET A 1 10.04 -27.20 -2.19
CA MET A 1 10.32 -26.27 -3.30
C MET A 1 11.26 -25.19 -2.79
N LYS A 2 12.43 -24.97 -3.41
CA LYS A 2 13.35 -23.86 -3.05
C LYS A 2 13.14 -22.74 -4.07
N PHE A 3 12.86 -21.53 -3.58
CA PHE A 3 12.74 -20.32 -4.40
C PHE A 3 13.93 -19.41 -4.13
N THR A 4 14.55 -18.89 -5.18
CA THR A 4 15.72 -18.01 -5.10
C THR A 4 15.47 -16.73 -5.89
N VAL A 5 15.71 -15.58 -5.27
CA VAL A 5 15.64 -14.26 -5.92
C VAL A 5 17.04 -13.86 -6.36
N THR A 6 17.19 -13.37 -7.58
CA THR A 6 18.50 -12.89 -8.06
C THR A 6 18.93 -11.63 -7.30
N PRO A 7 20.23 -11.41 -7.06
CA PRO A 7 20.70 -10.20 -6.37
C PRO A 7 20.24 -8.90 -7.06
N LEU A 8 20.14 -8.91 -8.39
CA LEU A 8 19.60 -7.79 -9.17
C LEU A 8 18.15 -7.46 -8.78
N LEU A 9 17.27 -8.47 -8.72
CA LEU A 9 15.88 -8.27 -8.32
C LEU A 9 15.77 -7.85 -6.85
N LEU A 10 16.57 -8.46 -5.98
CA LEU A 10 16.61 -8.09 -4.56
C LEU A 10 17.01 -6.62 -4.39
N GLY A 11 18.06 -6.18 -5.09
CA GLY A 11 18.48 -4.78 -5.11
C GLY A 11 17.39 -3.84 -5.62
N ALA A 12 16.66 -4.23 -6.65
CA ALA A 12 15.54 -3.45 -7.17
C ALA A 12 14.37 -3.35 -6.18
N PHE A 13 13.99 -4.44 -5.52
CA PHE A 13 12.89 -4.47 -4.55
C PHE A 13 13.18 -3.70 -3.27
N LEU A 14 14.44 -3.63 -2.86
CA LEU A 14 14.87 -2.91 -1.66
C LEU A 14 15.31 -1.46 -1.93
N ASN A 15 15.32 -1.03 -3.20
CA ASN A 15 15.70 0.34 -3.55
C ASN A 15 14.50 1.28 -3.43
N PHE A 16 14.38 1.92 -2.27
CA PHE A 16 13.32 2.90 -1.97
C PHE A 16 13.72 4.35 -2.29
N SER A 17 14.87 4.59 -2.94
CA SER A 17 15.39 5.95 -3.20
C SER A 17 14.49 6.84 -4.05
N LYS A 18 13.72 6.24 -4.97
CA LYS A 18 12.75 6.93 -5.83
C LYS A 18 11.32 6.94 -5.26
N GLY A 19 11.19 6.62 -3.97
CA GLY A 19 9.92 6.41 -3.31
C GLY A 19 9.43 4.97 -3.41
N TYR A 20 8.32 4.71 -2.72
CA TYR A 20 7.69 3.40 -2.65
C TYR A 20 6.20 3.57 -2.37
N ARG A 21 5.42 2.52 -2.59
CA ARG A 21 4.00 2.50 -2.23
C ARG A 21 3.68 1.25 -1.43
N LYS A 22 2.92 1.44 -0.35
CA LYS A 22 2.38 0.34 0.45
C LYS A 22 0.96 0.06 -0.02
N TYR A 23 0.69 -1.21 -0.27
CA TYR A 23 -0.63 -1.73 -0.59
C TYR A 23 -0.83 -3.08 0.09
N GLU A 24 -2.08 -3.48 0.28
CA GLU A 24 -2.40 -4.71 1.00
C GLU A 24 -2.31 -5.90 0.06
N LEU A 25 -1.40 -6.83 0.38
CA LEU A 25 -1.22 -8.03 -0.43
C LEU A 25 -2.48 -8.89 -0.46
N HIS A 26 -3.17 -9.04 0.67
CA HIS A 26 -4.41 -9.82 0.75
C HIS A 26 -5.48 -9.28 -0.21
N THR A 27 -5.67 -7.96 -0.23
CA THR A 27 -6.57 -7.28 -1.17
C THR A 27 -6.11 -7.46 -2.62
N ALA A 28 -4.81 -7.27 -2.90
CA ALA A 28 -4.26 -7.46 -4.24
C ALA A 28 -4.49 -8.89 -4.77
N MET A 29 -4.41 -9.90 -3.89
CA MET A 29 -4.63 -11.31 -4.25
C MET A 29 -6.10 -11.67 -4.50
N LYS A 30 -7.06 -10.82 -4.12
CA LYS A 30 -8.50 -11.03 -4.40
C LYS A 30 -8.90 -10.64 -5.83
N PHE A 31 -8.04 -9.90 -6.53
CA PHE A 31 -8.31 -9.50 -7.91
C PHE A 31 -8.11 -10.66 -8.88
N GLU A 32 -9.09 -10.85 -9.76
CA GLU A 32 -9.03 -11.78 -10.87
C GLU A 32 -8.39 -11.11 -12.09
N SER A 33 -8.64 -9.82 -12.29
CA SER A 33 -8.02 -9.08 -13.38
C SER A 33 -6.65 -8.56 -12.99
N VAL A 34 -5.66 -8.88 -13.83
CA VAL A 34 -4.32 -8.31 -13.74
C VAL A 34 -4.34 -6.78 -13.84
N TYR A 35 -5.33 -6.19 -14.52
CA TYR A 35 -5.46 -4.74 -14.63
C TYR A 35 -5.92 -4.11 -13.31
N SER A 36 -6.85 -4.74 -12.60
CA SER A 36 -7.29 -4.30 -11.28
C SER A 36 -6.12 -4.28 -10.30
N MET A 37 -5.30 -5.32 -10.31
CA MET A 37 -4.07 -5.38 -9.50
C MET A 37 -3.12 -4.23 -9.85
N ARG A 38 -2.86 -3.98 -11.15
CA ARG A 38 -1.99 -2.87 -11.59
C ARG A 38 -2.51 -1.50 -11.18
N PHE A 39 -3.81 -1.25 -11.30
CA PHE A 39 -4.38 0.03 -10.87
C PHE A 39 -4.40 0.17 -9.35
N TYR A 40 -4.62 -0.91 -8.62
CA TYR A 40 -4.49 -0.92 -7.16
C TYR A 40 -3.05 -0.58 -6.72
N GLU A 41 -2.05 -1.15 -7.40
CA GLU A 41 -0.63 -0.78 -7.21
C GLU A 41 -0.37 0.70 -7.52
N LEU A 42 -1.12 1.35 -8.42
CA LEU A 42 -0.93 2.77 -8.73
C LEU A 42 -1.64 3.72 -7.77
N PHE A 43 -2.82 3.34 -7.28
CA PHE A 43 -3.74 4.25 -6.59
C PHE A 43 -3.90 3.99 -5.08
N SER A 44 -3.43 2.86 -4.57
CA SER A 44 -3.44 2.56 -3.13
C SER A 44 -2.79 3.68 -2.31
N ASN A 45 -3.52 4.22 -1.33
CA ASN A 45 -3.08 5.37 -0.53
C ASN A 45 -2.69 6.62 -1.34
N LYS A 46 -3.26 6.80 -2.54
CA LYS A 46 -3.16 8.04 -3.30
C LYS A 46 -4.50 8.76 -3.24
N ASP A 47 -4.43 10.08 -3.09
CA ASP A 47 -5.55 11.03 -3.11
C ASP A 47 -5.38 12.07 -4.22
N THR A 48 -4.14 12.32 -4.62
CA THR A 48 -3.77 13.24 -5.69
C THR A 48 -4.14 12.69 -7.08
N PRO A 49 -4.84 13.48 -7.90
CA PRO A 49 -5.06 13.14 -9.31
C PRO A 49 -3.75 12.94 -10.06
N ILE A 50 -3.77 12.06 -11.06
CA ILE A 50 -2.62 11.77 -11.92
C ILE A 50 -3.05 11.66 -13.37
N ILE A 51 -2.21 12.10 -14.28
CA ILE A 51 -2.46 12.05 -15.71
C ILE A 51 -1.39 11.15 -16.33
N TYR A 52 -1.83 10.21 -17.17
CA TYR A 52 -0.96 9.41 -18.01
C TYR A 52 -1.42 9.49 -19.46
N SER A 53 -0.49 9.46 -20.40
CA SER A 53 -0.83 9.15 -21.78
C SER A 53 -1.28 7.69 -21.90
N ILE A 54 -2.09 7.40 -22.93
CA ILE A 54 -2.51 6.02 -23.22
C ILE A 54 -1.29 5.12 -23.49
N ASP A 55 -0.29 5.65 -24.19
CA ASP A 55 0.90 4.88 -24.55
C ASP A 55 1.76 4.56 -23.32
N GLU A 56 1.91 5.49 -22.37
CA GLU A 56 2.58 5.23 -21.10
C GLU A 56 1.85 4.15 -20.30
N LEU A 57 0.53 4.22 -20.18
CA LEU A 57 -0.25 3.18 -19.48
C LEU A 57 -0.07 1.81 -20.14
N LYS A 58 -0.16 1.75 -21.46
CA LYS A 58 0.04 0.49 -22.19
C LYS A 58 1.44 -0.07 -21.96
N LYS A 59 2.47 0.78 -21.95
CA LYS A 59 3.85 0.37 -21.66
C LYS A 59 4.02 -0.12 -20.22
N MET A 60 3.48 0.61 -19.25
CA MET A 60 3.52 0.23 -17.84
C MET A 60 2.86 -1.13 -17.59
N PHE A 61 1.77 -1.41 -18.32
CA PHE A 61 1.03 -2.67 -18.19
C PHE A 61 1.50 -3.76 -19.16
N LYS A 62 2.53 -3.50 -19.97
CA LYS A 62 3.09 -4.43 -20.99
C LYS A 62 2.05 -4.92 -22.00
N ILE A 63 1.21 -3.99 -22.49
CA ILE A 63 0.13 -4.23 -23.44
C ILE A 63 0.18 -3.27 -24.64
N GLU A 64 1.38 -2.81 -25.01
CA GLU A 64 1.63 -1.87 -26.12
C GLU A 64 0.99 -2.36 -27.43
N ASN A 65 1.10 -3.67 -27.68
CA ASN A 65 0.57 -4.32 -28.89
C ASN A 65 -0.89 -4.75 -28.78
N LYS A 66 -1.60 -4.41 -27.70
CA LYS A 66 -3.03 -4.74 -27.50
C LYS A 66 -3.92 -3.50 -27.64
N TYR A 67 -5.19 -3.75 -27.96
CA TYR A 67 -6.26 -2.76 -28.05
C TYR A 67 -5.95 -1.62 -29.01
N SER A 68 -6.02 -1.90 -30.32
CA SER A 68 -5.80 -0.89 -31.37
C SER A 68 -6.78 0.29 -31.26
N ARG A 69 -8.02 0.01 -30.85
CA ARG A 69 -9.04 1.04 -30.59
C ARG A 69 -9.02 1.43 -29.11
N ILE A 70 -9.08 2.74 -28.86
CA ILE A 70 -9.13 3.29 -27.50
C ILE A 70 -10.38 2.81 -26.75
N ALA A 71 -11.51 2.65 -27.44
CA ALA A 71 -12.73 2.14 -26.84
C ALA A 71 -12.56 0.72 -26.27
N ASP A 72 -11.77 -0.13 -26.93
CA ASP A 72 -11.48 -1.49 -26.42
C ASP A 72 -10.56 -1.43 -25.20
N PHE A 73 -9.58 -0.52 -25.20
CA PHE A 73 -8.75 -0.28 -24.02
C PHE A 73 -9.61 0.19 -22.82
N GLN A 74 -10.50 1.16 -23.03
CA GLN A 74 -11.39 1.64 -21.97
C GLN A 74 -12.25 0.50 -21.42
N ARG A 75 -12.95 -0.23 -22.29
CA ARG A 75 -13.86 -1.31 -21.90
C ARG A 75 -13.15 -2.48 -21.22
N SER A 76 -12.00 -2.91 -21.73
CA SER A 76 -11.32 -4.12 -21.25
C SER A 76 -10.28 -3.88 -20.15
N VAL A 77 -9.80 -2.64 -20.00
CA VAL A 77 -8.75 -2.31 -19.03
C VAL A 77 -9.29 -1.39 -17.95
N LEU A 78 -9.87 -0.24 -18.32
CA LEU A 78 -10.32 0.76 -17.34
C LEU A 78 -11.60 0.32 -16.62
N GLU A 79 -12.63 -0.06 -17.38
CA GLU A 79 -13.93 -0.43 -16.81
C GLU A 79 -13.86 -1.72 -16.00
N VAL A 80 -13.14 -2.72 -16.50
CA VAL A 80 -12.90 -3.98 -15.76
C VAL A 80 -12.20 -3.70 -14.44
N ALA A 81 -11.12 -2.91 -14.46
CA ALA A 81 -10.38 -2.58 -13.26
C ALA A 81 -11.21 -1.75 -12.27
N LYS A 82 -11.91 -0.72 -12.77
CA LYS A 82 -12.76 0.13 -11.95
C LYS A 82 -13.84 -0.67 -11.25
N LYS A 83 -14.59 -1.48 -11.99
CA LYS A 83 -15.67 -2.31 -11.45
C LYS A 83 -15.16 -3.24 -10.35
N GLU A 84 -14.09 -3.98 -10.62
CA GLU A 84 -13.57 -4.94 -9.66
C GLU A 84 -12.95 -4.25 -8.42
N MET A 85 -12.29 -3.11 -8.59
CA MET A 85 -11.75 -2.33 -7.46
C MET A 85 -12.87 -1.71 -6.60
N ASP A 86 -13.95 -1.24 -7.21
CA ASP A 86 -15.13 -0.74 -6.49
C ASP A 86 -15.78 -1.82 -5.60
N GLU A 87 -15.75 -3.07 -6.06
CA GLU A 87 -16.31 -4.22 -5.35
C GLU A 87 -15.38 -4.74 -4.26
N LYS A 88 -14.08 -4.89 -4.55
CA LYS A 88 -13.17 -5.70 -3.72
C LYS A 88 -12.13 -4.91 -2.92
N SER A 89 -11.95 -3.62 -3.17
CA SER A 89 -10.81 -2.85 -2.65
C SER A 89 -11.21 -1.61 -1.84
N PRO A 90 -10.42 -1.22 -0.82
CA PRO A 90 -10.59 0.02 -0.06
C PRO A 90 -10.24 1.28 -0.85
N TYR A 91 -9.75 1.14 -2.08
CA TYR A 91 -9.47 2.24 -3.00
C TYR A 91 -9.98 1.92 -4.40
N SER A 92 -10.45 2.96 -5.09
CA SER A 92 -10.81 2.91 -6.50
C SER A 92 -10.50 4.25 -7.15
N PHE A 93 -10.97 4.48 -8.37
CA PHE A 93 -10.71 5.67 -9.13
C PHE A 93 -11.90 6.05 -10.03
N VAL A 94 -12.04 7.36 -10.26
CA VAL A 94 -12.76 7.88 -11.43
C VAL A 94 -11.75 8.34 -12.47
N TYR A 95 -12.15 8.37 -13.74
CA TYR A 95 -11.26 8.81 -14.80
C TYR A 95 -11.97 9.71 -15.81
N GLU A 96 -11.20 10.62 -16.39
CA GLU A 96 -11.63 11.55 -17.43
C GLU A 96 -10.67 11.46 -18.63
N CYS A 97 -11.22 11.42 -19.83
CA CYS A 97 -10.42 11.34 -21.06
C CYS A 97 -10.07 12.73 -21.58
N ILE A 98 -8.79 12.98 -21.79
CA ILE A 98 -8.28 14.23 -22.34
C ILE A 98 -8.01 14.03 -23.83
N LYS A 99 -8.62 14.89 -24.65
CA LYS A 99 -8.50 14.86 -26.11
C LYS A 99 -7.49 15.89 -26.60
N SER A 100 -6.77 15.53 -27.66
CA SER A 100 -6.03 16.46 -28.51
C SER A 100 -6.68 16.41 -29.90
N GLY A 101 -7.41 17.46 -30.26
CA GLY A 101 -8.32 17.46 -31.40
C GLY A 101 -9.40 16.38 -31.24
N ARG A 102 -9.48 15.45 -32.22
CA ARG A 102 -10.46 14.35 -32.20
C ARG A 102 -10.00 13.11 -31.45
N LYS A 103 -8.70 12.97 -31.15
CA LYS A 103 -8.12 11.76 -30.56
C LYS A 103 -8.01 11.91 -29.05
N ILE A 104 -8.39 10.87 -28.30
CA ILE A 104 -8.07 10.78 -26.87
C ILE A 104 -6.57 10.46 -26.77
N THR A 105 -5.84 11.23 -25.98
CA THR A 105 -4.38 11.08 -25.83
C THR A 105 -3.98 10.72 -24.40
N HIS A 106 -4.66 11.31 -23.42
CA HIS A 106 -4.37 11.12 -22.00
C HIS A 106 -5.62 10.75 -21.22
N ILE A 107 -5.40 10.15 -20.06
CA ILE A 107 -6.44 9.84 -19.09
C ILE A 107 -6.01 10.46 -17.76
N LYS A 108 -6.90 11.26 -17.19
CA LYS A 108 -6.78 11.82 -15.85
C LYS A 108 -7.50 10.90 -14.88
N PHE A 109 -6.78 10.36 -13.92
CA PHE A 109 -7.33 9.54 -12.83
C PHE A 109 -7.46 10.38 -11.57
N LYS A 110 -8.57 10.22 -10.86
CA LYS A 110 -8.77 10.73 -9.52
C LYS A 110 -9.09 9.55 -8.59
N PRO A 111 -8.10 9.09 -7.80
CA PRO A 111 -8.32 8.06 -6.79
C PRO A 111 -9.30 8.50 -5.71
N TYR A 112 -10.02 7.56 -5.12
CA TYR A 112 -10.83 7.77 -3.92
C TYR A 112 -10.79 6.53 -3.01
N ALA A 113 -10.99 6.77 -1.72
CA ALA A 113 -11.12 5.69 -0.74
C ALA A 113 -12.57 5.20 -0.65
N ILE A 114 -12.73 3.90 -0.41
CA ILE A 114 -13.99 3.23 -0.15
C ILE A 114 -13.91 2.67 1.29
N PRO A 115 -14.32 3.45 2.31
CA PRO A 115 -14.16 3.06 3.71
C PRO A 115 -14.81 1.71 4.05
N LYS A 116 -15.97 1.41 3.43
CA LYS A 116 -16.70 0.14 3.64
C LYS A 116 -15.92 -1.11 3.25
N ASN A 117 -14.92 -0.99 2.38
CA ASN A 117 -14.10 -2.11 1.90
C ASN A 117 -12.76 -2.20 2.66
N ARG A 118 -12.55 -1.38 3.70
CA ARG A 118 -11.34 -1.45 4.53
C ARG A 118 -11.38 -2.67 5.43
N ASP A 119 -10.21 -3.26 5.62
CA ASP A 119 -10.04 -4.31 6.60
C ASP A 119 -10.09 -3.71 8.02
N GLU A 120 -11.11 -4.10 8.78
CA GLU A 120 -11.34 -3.58 10.14
C GLU A 120 -10.18 -3.89 11.09
N GLU A 121 -9.51 -5.03 10.93
CA GLU A 121 -8.39 -5.43 11.78
C GLU A 121 -7.16 -4.56 11.49
N LEU A 122 -6.89 -4.29 10.21
CA LEU A 122 -5.86 -3.34 9.80
C LEU A 122 -6.17 -1.91 10.25
N GLU A 123 -7.44 -1.50 10.20
CA GLU A 123 -7.85 -0.18 10.66
C GLU A 123 -7.67 -0.04 12.17
N LYS A 124 -8.11 -1.02 12.98
CA LYS A 124 -7.86 -1.08 14.43
C LYS A 124 -6.36 -1.00 14.73
N LYS A 125 -5.54 -1.84 14.07
CA LYS A 125 -4.07 -1.79 14.21
C LYS A 125 -3.48 -0.43 13.83
N SER A 126 -4.04 0.25 12.84
CA SER A 126 -3.59 1.59 12.44
C SER A 126 -3.97 2.67 13.46
N LEU A 127 -5.13 2.54 14.09
CA LEU A 127 -5.62 3.43 15.14
C LEU A 127 -4.83 3.22 16.43
N ASP A 128 -4.57 1.97 16.83
CA ASP A 128 -3.77 1.62 18.00
C ASP A 128 -2.36 2.24 17.91
N LYS A 129 -1.77 2.26 16.72
CA LYS A 129 -0.47 2.92 16.48
C LYS A 129 -0.50 4.44 16.68
N LYS A 130 -1.65 5.08 16.56
CA LYS A 130 -1.79 6.54 16.75
C LYS A 130 -1.97 6.92 18.21
N ILE A 131 -2.35 5.99 19.07
CA ILE A 131 -2.52 6.22 20.50
C ILE A 131 -1.16 6.57 21.15
N SER A 132 -1.21 7.35 22.24
CA SER A 132 -0.02 7.67 23.03
C SER A 132 0.49 6.44 23.77
N LEU A 133 1.81 6.27 23.83
CA LEU A 133 2.46 5.18 24.57
C LEU A 133 2.06 5.15 26.06
N GLY A 134 1.67 6.29 26.63
CA GLY A 134 1.24 6.38 28.02
C GLY A 134 -0.03 5.61 28.37
N TRP A 135 -0.86 5.25 27.37
CA TRP A 135 -2.00 4.37 27.58
C TRP A 135 -1.58 2.90 27.75
N ASP A 136 -0.43 2.54 27.19
CA ASP A 136 0.00 1.15 27.03
C ASP A 136 1.15 0.77 27.96
N PHE A 137 2.02 1.72 28.28
CA PHE A 137 3.25 1.51 29.03
C PHE A 137 3.40 2.58 30.11
N SER A 138 3.79 2.17 31.32
CA SER A 138 4.18 3.10 32.38
C SER A 138 5.41 3.91 31.96
N ARG A 139 5.65 5.05 32.62
CA ARG A 139 6.83 5.89 32.32
C ARG A 139 8.14 5.13 32.50
N ASP A 140 8.23 4.27 33.50
CA ASP A 140 9.42 3.46 33.77
C ASP A 140 9.68 2.44 32.66
N THR A 141 8.62 1.76 32.20
CA THR A 141 8.72 0.82 31.07
C THR A 141 9.13 1.55 29.79
N GLN A 142 8.58 2.73 29.53
CA GLN A 142 9.00 3.55 28.38
C GLN A 142 10.46 3.99 28.49
N ARG A 143 10.92 4.39 29.67
CA ARG A 143 12.32 4.74 29.92
C ARG A 143 13.23 3.56 29.62
N ILE A 144 12.92 2.38 30.16
CA ILE A 144 13.70 1.16 29.95
C ILE A 144 13.76 0.79 28.46
N LEU A 145 12.62 0.78 27.76
CA LEU A 145 12.57 0.47 26.33
C LEU A 145 13.39 1.44 25.47
N LYS A 146 13.49 2.71 25.86
CA LYS A 146 14.25 3.71 25.11
C LYS A 146 15.74 3.68 25.47
N GLU A 147 16.07 3.69 26.75
CA GLU A 147 17.44 3.86 27.24
C GLU A 147 18.25 2.56 27.16
N TYR A 148 17.67 1.42 27.54
CA TYR A 148 18.38 0.14 27.57
C TYR A 148 18.27 -0.62 26.26
N PHE A 149 17.10 -0.60 25.61
CA PHE A 149 16.87 -1.33 24.37
C PHE A 149 17.03 -0.47 23.11
N GLY A 150 17.21 0.84 23.24
CA GLY A 150 17.41 1.75 22.12
C GLY A 150 16.17 1.88 21.21
N PHE A 151 14.97 1.51 21.67
CA PHE A 151 13.78 1.66 20.84
C PHE A 151 13.37 3.13 20.72
N THR A 152 12.93 3.52 19.53
CA THR A 152 12.23 4.79 19.32
C THR A 152 10.75 4.64 19.66
N ASP A 153 10.05 5.75 19.92
CA ASP A 153 8.60 5.75 20.17
C ASP A 153 7.83 5.06 19.04
N ASN A 154 8.22 5.32 17.79
CA ASN A 154 7.65 4.65 16.62
C ASN A 154 8.00 3.16 16.57
N GLY A 155 9.20 2.78 17.01
CA GLY A 155 9.63 1.38 17.12
C GLY A 155 8.76 0.61 18.12
N ILE A 156 8.49 1.20 19.28
CA ILE A 156 7.62 0.64 20.32
C ILE A 156 6.18 0.54 19.80
N LYS A 157 5.61 1.64 19.27
CA LYS A 157 4.24 1.65 18.75
C LYS A 157 4.00 0.62 17.64
N ASN A 158 4.97 0.44 16.74
CA ASN A 158 4.82 -0.51 15.63
C ASN A 158 4.96 -1.98 16.05
N ASN A 159 5.54 -2.26 17.22
CA ASN A 159 5.86 -3.61 17.68
C ASN A 159 5.36 -3.89 19.11
N LYS A 160 4.29 -3.19 19.52
CA LYS A 160 3.76 -3.15 20.90
C LYS A 160 3.79 -4.51 21.61
N ASP A 161 3.14 -5.53 21.03
CA ASP A 161 3.07 -6.88 21.63
C ASP A 161 4.44 -7.52 21.83
N LYS A 162 5.37 -7.31 20.89
CA LYS A 162 6.73 -7.87 20.96
C LYS A 162 7.55 -7.12 22.00
N THR A 163 7.46 -5.79 22.03
CA THR A 163 8.17 -4.97 23.01
C THR A 163 7.67 -5.20 24.43
N GLU A 164 6.36 -5.42 24.61
CA GLU A 164 5.78 -5.75 25.89
C GLU A 164 6.24 -7.14 26.36
N LYS A 165 6.20 -8.15 25.49
CA LYS A 165 6.72 -9.49 25.79
C LYS A 165 8.20 -9.47 26.15
N LEU A 166 9.01 -8.71 25.40
CA LEU A 166 10.43 -8.53 25.68
C LEU A 166 10.65 -7.93 27.07
N TYR A 167 9.98 -6.82 27.37
CA TYR A 167 10.05 -6.19 28.68
C TYR A 167 9.65 -7.16 29.80
N ARG A 168 8.51 -7.85 29.67
CA ARG A 168 8.04 -8.83 30.67
C ARG A 168 9.01 -9.99 30.87
N SER A 169 9.70 -10.42 29.81
CA SER A 169 10.68 -11.50 29.89
C SER A 169 11.94 -11.11 30.66
N GLN A 170 12.31 -9.83 30.65
CA GLN A 170 13.51 -9.31 31.32
C GLN A 170 13.20 -8.46 32.56
N GLU A 171 11.92 -8.34 32.93
CA GLU A 171 11.45 -7.52 34.06
C GLU A 171 12.14 -7.89 35.38
N LYS A 172 12.46 -9.18 35.58
CA LYS A 172 13.17 -9.65 36.78
C LYS A 172 14.61 -9.16 36.86
N GLU A 173 15.31 -9.01 35.73
CA GLU A 173 16.69 -8.51 35.67
C GLU A 173 16.73 -6.99 35.92
N PHE A 174 15.73 -6.25 35.44
CA PHE A 174 15.64 -4.81 35.65
C PHE A 174 15.17 -4.40 37.04
N ARG A 175 14.44 -5.25 37.77
CA ARG A 175 14.05 -4.98 39.18
C ARG A 175 15.21 -5.13 40.17
N LEU A 176 16.35 -5.66 39.74
CA LEU A 176 17.56 -5.84 40.54
C LEU A 176 18.62 -4.73 40.32
N MET A 177 18.38 -3.80 39.40
CA MET A 177 19.18 -2.59 39.18
C MET A 177 18.51 -1.38 39.83
#